data_AF-A0A7J7LCR7-F1
#
_entry.id   AF-A0A7J7LCR7-F1
#
_cell.length_a   1.000
_cell.length_b   1.000
_cell.length_c   1.000
_cell.angle_alpha   90.00
_cell.angle_beta   90.00
_cell.angle_gamma   90.00
#
_symmetry.space_group_name_H-M   'P 1'
#
loop_
_entity.id
_entity.type
_entity.pdbx_description
1 polymer ?
#
loop_
_entity_poly.entity_id
_entity_poly.type
_entity_poly.pdbx_seq_one_letter_code
_entity_poly.pdbx_strand_id
1 'polypeptide(L)'
;MLVRAIRNGNLKLDKPKEGPNIYLLWGDDSSSTGKAEHGLSNIPVPKPKLPGHEESYNPSIEYIPTQEEINSYQLMYEEDHPTSIPKRFESLRKAPAYDKVLKESFDRCLDLHLCPRTRKKRINIDPESLKPKLPSRKDLKPYPSRCYLENKGHKGTVMLISTEISGQWLASGSTDGTVHIWEVKTG
;
A
#
# COMPACT_ATOMS: atom_id res chain seq x y z
N MET A 1 -31.52 72.74 25.18
CA MET A 1 -30.18 72.16 24.89
C MET A 1 -30.22 71.14 23.75
N LEU A 2 -31.17 70.20 23.73
CA LEU A 2 -31.21 69.09 22.76
C LEU A 2 -31.30 69.52 21.28
N VAL A 3 -32.18 70.48 20.96
CA VAL A 3 -32.36 70.99 19.58
C VAL A 3 -31.08 71.65 19.04
N ARG A 4 -30.30 72.30 19.92
CA ARG A 4 -29.04 72.96 19.55
C ARG A 4 -27.95 71.94 19.25
N ALA A 5 -27.94 70.80 19.97
CA ALA A 5 -27.02 69.68 19.71
C ALA A 5 -27.34 68.93 18.41
N ILE A 6 -28.62 68.84 18.01
CA ILE A 6 -29.05 68.29 16.71
C ILE A 6 -28.68 69.25 15.58
N ARG A 7 -28.96 70.56 15.72
CA ARG A 7 -28.60 71.59 14.71
C ARG A 7 -27.10 71.73 14.49
N ASN A 8 -26.31 71.57 15.55
CA ASN A 8 -24.85 71.62 15.46
C ASN A 8 -24.23 70.31 14.92
N GLY A 9 -25.05 69.28 14.64
CA GLY A 9 -24.60 68.00 14.07
C GLY A 9 -23.97 67.02 15.07
N ASN A 10 -23.94 67.36 16.36
CA ASN A 10 -23.34 66.53 17.40
C ASN A 10 -24.22 65.32 17.78
N LEU A 11 -25.53 65.39 17.55
CA LEU A 11 -26.46 64.30 17.78
C LEU A 11 -27.15 63.92 16.46
N LYS A 12 -26.80 62.75 15.90
CA LYS A 12 -27.46 62.19 14.71
C LYS A 12 -28.62 61.28 15.16
N LEU A 13 -29.85 61.66 14.83
CA LEU A 13 -31.04 60.83 15.06
C LEU A 13 -30.99 59.63 14.11
N ASP A 14 -31.01 58.42 14.70
CA ASP A 14 -31.00 57.09 14.07
C ASP A 14 -30.29 56.98 12.72
N LYS A 15 -28.99 56.63 12.77
CA LYS A 15 -28.31 56.12 11.57
C LYS A 15 -28.98 54.81 11.17
N PRO A 16 -29.31 54.59 9.88
CA PRO A 16 -29.72 53.26 9.43
C PRO A 16 -28.63 52.27 9.84
N LYS A 17 -29.01 51.14 10.42
CA LYS A 17 -28.06 50.09 10.82
C LYS A 17 -27.27 49.71 9.57
N GLU A 18 -25.97 50.03 9.55
CA GLU A 18 -25.07 49.58 8.48
C GLU A 18 -25.17 48.05 8.43
N GLY A 19 -25.53 47.52 7.26
CA GLY A 19 -25.58 46.06 7.05
C GLY A 19 -24.21 45.44 7.34
N PRO A 20 -24.15 44.13 7.60
CA PRO A 20 -22.87 43.46 7.80
C PRO A 20 -21.94 43.76 6.62
N ASN A 21 -20.73 44.19 6.92
CA ASN A 21 -19.73 44.56 5.91
C ASN A 21 -19.22 43.26 5.26
N ILE A 22 -19.91 42.81 4.21
CA ILE A 22 -19.58 41.58 3.48
C ILE A 22 -18.54 41.95 2.42
N TYR A 23 -17.30 41.49 2.62
CA TYR A 23 -16.23 41.60 1.65
C TYR A 23 -15.70 40.21 1.32
N LEU A 24 -15.29 40.02 0.06
CA LEU A 24 -14.58 38.82 -0.36
C LEU A 24 -13.19 38.81 0.29
N LEU A 25 -13.00 37.91 1.25
CA LEU A 25 -11.72 37.73 1.94
C LEU A 25 -10.62 37.20 1.00
N TRP A 26 -11.02 36.42 -0.01
CA TRP A 26 -10.16 35.88 -1.04
C TRP A 26 -10.36 36.72 -2.31
N GLY A 27 -9.28 37.33 -2.83
CA GLY A 27 -9.31 38.03 -4.11
C GLY A 27 -9.41 37.06 -5.29
N ASP A 28 -9.57 37.59 -6.52
CA ASP A 28 -9.66 36.76 -7.72
C ASP A 28 -8.42 35.83 -7.84
N ASP A 29 -8.69 34.52 -7.96
CA ASP A 29 -7.70 33.42 -7.89
C ASP A 29 -6.58 33.46 -8.95
N SER A 30 -6.62 34.44 -9.86
CA SER A 30 -5.67 34.60 -10.97
C SER A 30 -4.23 34.91 -10.53
N SER A 31 -4.01 35.30 -9.27
CA SER A 31 -2.70 35.72 -8.75
C SER A 31 -2.03 34.75 -7.77
N SER A 32 -2.65 33.59 -7.49
CA SER A 32 -2.20 32.67 -6.42
C SER A 32 -1.17 31.62 -6.83
N THR A 33 -0.56 31.73 -8.02
CA THR A 33 0.44 30.77 -8.52
C THR A 33 1.83 30.89 -7.87
N GLY A 34 2.02 31.72 -6.84
CA GLY A 34 3.36 32.14 -6.41
C GLY A 34 3.61 32.34 -4.92
N LYS A 35 2.90 31.68 -3.98
CA LYS A 35 3.23 31.80 -2.54
C LYS A 35 3.89 30.54 -1.98
N ALA A 36 5.09 30.26 -2.49
CA ALA A 36 6.05 29.33 -1.89
C ALA A 36 7.31 30.06 -1.36
N GLU A 37 7.23 31.36 -1.09
CA GLU A 37 8.41 32.18 -0.80
C GLU A 37 8.84 32.27 0.67
N HIS A 38 8.13 31.66 1.64
CA HIS A 38 8.51 31.76 3.05
C HIS A 38 8.70 30.42 3.75
N GLY A 39 9.91 29.89 3.65
CA GLY A 39 10.77 29.46 4.78
C GLY A 39 10.39 28.24 5.62
N LEU A 40 9.16 27.74 5.56
CA LEU A 40 8.73 26.56 6.30
C LEU A 40 8.31 25.47 5.33
N SER A 41 9.03 24.34 5.34
CA SER A 41 8.66 23.16 4.57
C SER A 41 7.44 22.48 5.20
N ASN A 42 6.26 23.10 5.08
CA ASN A 42 5.03 22.49 5.55
C ASN A 42 4.78 21.21 4.74
N ILE A 43 4.42 20.14 5.44
CA ILE A 43 4.05 18.87 4.81
C ILE A 43 2.56 18.96 4.52
N PRO A 44 2.15 18.97 3.24
CA PRO A 44 0.74 19.12 2.91
C PRO A 44 -0.07 17.98 3.54
N VAL A 45 -1.30 18.33 3.91
CA VAL A 45 -2.29 17.38 4.42
C VAL A 45 -2.48 16.24 3.40
N PRO A 46 -2.47 14.97 3.82
CA PRO A 46 -2.88 13.86 2.97
C PRO A 46 -4.31 14.05 2.46
N LYS A 47 -4.45 14.11 1.14
CA LYS A 47 -5.76 14.17 0.48
C LYS A 47 -6.47 12.82 0.66
N PRO A 48 -7.79 12.81 0.91
CA PRO A 48 -8.54 11.57 0.91
C PRO A 48 -8.47 10.92 -0.47
N LYS A 49 -8.56 9.59 -0.52
CA LYS A 49 -8.71 8.88 -1.79
C LYS A 49 -10.04 9.31 -2.42
N LEU A 50 -10.04 9.40 -3.74
CA LEU A 50 -11.29 9.63 -4.46
C LEU A 50 -12.15 8.37 -4.35
N PRO A 51 -13.49 8.51 -4.19
CA PRO A 51 -14.39 7.37 -4.18
C PRO A 51 -14.20 6.49 -5.41
N GLY A 52 -14.08 5.18 -5.17
CA GLY A 52 -13.91 4.17 -6.21
C GLY A 52 -15.20 3.45 -6.57
N HIS A 53 -15.09 2.40 -7.40
CA HIS A 53 -16.24 1.54 -7.73
C HIS A 53 -16.70 0.67 -6.56
N GLU A 54 -15.81 0.35 -5.62
CA GLU A 54 -16.08 -0.44 -4.42
C GLU A 54 -17.09 0.24 -3.48
N GLU A 55 -17.06 1.57 -3.39
CA GLU A 55 -17.95 2.38 -2.54
C GLU A 55 -19.28 2.71 -3.24
N SER A 56 -19.48 2.21 -4.46
CA SER A 56 -20.75 2.40 -5.15
C SER A 56 -21.86 1.64 -4.45
N TYR A 57 -23.08 2.18 -4.53
CA TYR A 57 -24.30 1.49 -4.11
C TYR A 57 -24.58 0.21 -4.93
N ASN A 58 -24.07 0.14 -6.17
CA ASN A 58 -24.27 -0.99 -7.07
C ASN A 58 -22.94 -1.39 -7.74
N PRO A 59 -21.99 -1.98 -6.99
CA PRO A 59 -20.72 -2.45 -7.53
C PRO A 59 -20.91 -3.73 -8.35
N SER A 60 -19.89 -4.10 -9.15
CA SER A 60 -19.88 -5.40 -9.83
C SER A 60 -19.80 -6.54 -8.82
N ILE A 61 -20.18 -7.74 -9.26
CA ILE A 61 -20.25 -8.93 -8.38
C ILE A 61 -18.88 -9.30 -7.78
N GLU A 62 -17.78 -8.94 -8.45
CA GLU A 62 -16.40 -9.23 -8.02
C GLU A 62 -16.00 -8.52 -6.72
N TYR A 63 -16.60 -7.36 -6.45
CA TYR A 63 -16.35 -6.64 -5.21
C TYR A 63 -17.15 -7.18 -4.04
N ILE A 64 -18.21 -7.97 -4.29
CA ILE A 64 -19.05 -8.48 -3.21
C ILE A 64 -18.31 -9.63 -2.52
N PRO A 65 -17.99 -9.52 -1.22
CA PRO A 65 -17.18 -10.51 -0.54
C PRO A 65 -17.89 -11.85 -0.43
N THR A 66 -17.12 -12.93 -0.51
CA THR A 66 -17.61 -14.28 -0.26
C THR A 66 -17.87 -14.50 1.23
N GLN A 67 -18.66 -15.53 1.58
CA GLN A 67 -18.96 -15.82 2.98
C GLN A 67 -17.69 -16.16 3.80
N GLU A 68 -16.70 -16.77 3.15
CA GLU A 68 -15.40 -17.08 3.74
C GLU A 68 -14.64 -15.80 4.10
N GLU A 69 -14.66 -14.80 3.22
CA GLU A 69 -14.06 -13.49 3.49
C GLU A 69 -14.76 -12.75 4.63
N ILE A 70 -16.10 -12.80 4.69
CA ILE A 70 -16.86 -12.19 5.78
C ILE A 70 -16.48 -12.81 7.13
N ASN A 71 -16.36 -14.14 7.18
CA ASN A 71 -15.92 -14.85 8.38
C ASN A 71 -14.46 -14.49 8.73
N SER A 72 -13.60 -14.34 7.71
CA SER A 72 -12.21 -13.92 7.92
C SER A 72 -12.12 -12.52 8.52
N TYR A 73 -12.96 -11.58 8.06
CA TYR A 73 -13.03 -10.25 8.64
C TYR A 73 -13.47 -10.31 10.09
N GLN A 74 -14.46 -11.14 10.46
CA GLN A 74 -14.90 -11.28 11.85
C GLN A 74 -13.81 -11.83 12.80
N LEU A 75 -12.82 -12.55 12.27
CA LEU A 75 -11.68 -13.07 13.04
C LEU A 75 -10.53 -12.07 13.17
N MET A 76 -10.49 -11.02 12.34
CA MET A 76 -9.47 -9.97 12.41
C MET A 76 -9.73 -9.01 13.57
N TYR A 77 -8.73 -8.22 13.94
CA TYR A 77 -8.91 -7.12 14.88
C TYR A 77 -9.67 -5.95 14.23
N GLU A 78 -10.37 -5.16 15.05
CA GLU A 78 -11.20 -4.04 14.56
C GLU A 78 -10.40 -2.98 13.76
N GLU A 79 -9.12 -2.82 14.08
CA GLU A 79 -8.21 -1.88 13.41
C GLU A 79 -7.83 -2.30 11.98
N ASP A 80 -7.81 -3.62 11.73
CA ASP A 80 -7.43 -4.20 10.43
C ASP A 80 -8.64 -4.47 9.54
N HIS A 81 -9.86 -4.27 10.05
CA HIS A 81 -11.06 -4.44 9.24
C HIS A 81 -11.06 -3.48 8.05
N PRO A 82 -11.52 -3.93 6.87
CA PRO A 82 -11.78 -3.01 5.77
C PRO A 82 -12.78 -1.93 6.21
N THR A 83 -12.50 -0.68 5.82
CA THR A 83 -13.28 0.50 6.22
C THR A 83 -14.78 0.30 6.02
N SER A 84 -15.14 -0.22 4.85
CA SER A 84 -16.51 -0.60 4.50
C SER A 84 -16.53 -1.93 3.76
N ILE A 85 -17.54 -2.75 4.06
CA ILE A 85 -17.82 -3.98 3.31
C ILE A 85 -18.74 -3.59 2.16
N PRO A 86 -18.31 -3.73 0.90
CA PRO A 86 -19.13 -3.34 -0.25
C PRO A 86 -20.38 -4.21 -0.31
N LYS A 87 -21.54 -3.55 -0.40
CA LYS A 87 -22.84 -4.20 -0.51
C LYS A 87 -23.52 -3.70 -1.76
N ARG A 88 -24.01 -4.64 -2.55
CA ARG A 88 -24.79 -4.33 -3.73
C ARG A 88 -26.25 -4.23 -3.36
N PHE A 89 -26.88 -3.22 -3.91
CA PHE A 89 -28.29 -3.00 -3.73
C PHE A 89 -28.93 -2.56 -5.07
N GLU A 90 -30.22 -2.82 -5.26
CA GLU A 90 -30.88 -2.70 -6.58
C GLU A 90 -31.26 -1.27 -6.99
N SER A 91 -31.80 -0.45 -6.08
CA SER A 91 -32.22 0.93 -6.35
C SER A 91 -31.90 1.91 -5.21
N LEU A 92 -31.37 3.11 -5.49
CA LEU A 92 -30.87 4.07 -4.48
C LEU A 92 -31.79 4.29 -3.26
N ARG A 93 -33.11 4.13 -3.41
CA ARG A 93 -34.09 4.21 -2.30
C ARG A 93 -33.92 3.13 -1.23
N LYS A 94 -33.36 1.97 -1.59
CA LYS A 94 -33.04 0.86 -0.68
C LYS A 94 -31.67 1.06 0.00
N ALA A 95 -30.90 2.08 -0.38
CA ALA A 95 -29.62 2.38 0.25
C ALA A 95 -29.86 2.80 1.71
N PRO A 96 -29.33 2.05 2.69
CA PRO A 96 -29.36 2.50 4.07
C PRO A 96 -28.44 3.71 4.25
N ALA A 97 -28.72 4.50 5.28
CA ALA A 97 -27.74 5.47 5.76
C ALA A 97 -26.47 4.72 6.23
N TYR A 98 -25.30 5.31 5.98
CA TYR A 98 -24.05 4.72 6.39
C TYR A 98 -23.77 5.07 7.86
N ASP A 99 -23.69 4.06 8.73
CA ASP A 99 -23.61 4.27 10.18
C ASP A 99 -22.25 4.86 10.62
N LYS A 100 -21.16 4.56 9.90
CA LYS A 100 -19.79 4.93 10.30
C LYS A 100 -19.36 6.32 9.83
N VAL A 101 -20.20 7.09 9.12
CA VAL A 101 -19.82 8.44 8.59
C VAL A 101 -19.25 9.35 9.68
N LEU A 102 -19.93 9.41 10.83
CA LEU A 102 -19.51 10.28 11.94
C LEU A 102 -18.19 9.83 12.54
N LYS A 103 -18.00 8.50 12.69
CA LYS A 103 -16.76 7.94 13.23
C LYS A 103 -15.57 8.22 12.30
N GLU A 104 -15.71 7.96 11.00
CA GLU A 104 -14.63 8.18 10.02
C GLU A 104 -14.25 9.66 9.85
N SER A 105 -15.24 10.56 9.85
CA SER A 105 -14.99 11.99 9.78
C SER A 105 -14.30 12.52 11.05
N PHE A 106 -14.66 11.99 12.22
CA PHE A 106 -14.01 12.33 13.48
C PHE A 106 -12.59 11.77 13.55
N ASP A 107 -12.38 10.50 13.21
CA ASP A 107 -11.07 9.86 13.19
C ASP A 107 -10.12 10.58 12.22
N ARG A 108 -10.63 11.01 11.05
CA ARG A 108 -9.87 11.86 10.13
C ARG A 108 -9.46 13.19 10.77
N CYS A 109 -10.32 13.83 11.54
CA CYS A 109 -9.97 15.06 12.26
C CYS A 109 -8.86 14.81 13.30
N LEU A 110 -8.92 13.69 14.01
CA LEU A 110 -7.87 13.27 14.94
C LEU A 110 -6.54 13.01 14.21
N ASP A 111 -6.57 12.27 13.10
CA ASP A 111 -5.40 12.02 12.27
C ASP A 111 -4.77 13.32 11.75
N LEU A 112 -5.59 14.30 11.38
CA LEU A 112 -5.10 15.59 10.92
C LEU A 112 -4.46 16.40 12.05
N HIS A 113 -4.97 16.27 13.28
CA HIS A 113 -4.51 17.08 14.42
C HIS A 113 -3.34 16.45 15.18
N LEU A 114 -3.40 15.14 15.44
CA LEU A 114 -2.50 14.44 16.37
C LEU A 114 -1.38 13.68 15.64
N CYS A 115 -1.64 13.10 14.46
CA CYS A 115 -0.66 12.22 13.83
C CYS A 115 0.52 12.99 13.22
N PRO A 116 1.78 12.65 13.57
CA PRO A 116 2.96 13.32 13.05
C PRO A 116 3.14 13.04 11.55
N ARG A 117 3.44 14.09 10.77
CA ARG A 117 3.58 13.98 9.31
C ARG A 117 5.05 13.91 8.92
N THR A 118 5.40 12.93 8.08
CA THR A 118 6.77 12.75 7.55
C THR A 118 6.74 12.50 6.05
N ARG A 119 7.64 13.14 5.29
CA ARG A 119 7.79 12.88 3.85
C ARG A 119 8.56 11.59 3.64
N LYS A 120 7.88 10.52 3.26
CA LYS A 120 8.50 9.26 2.84
C LYS A 120 8.66 9.24 1.31
N LYS A 121 9.87 8.99 0.83
CA LYS A 121 10.13 8.76 -0.60
C LYS A 121 9.73 7.32 -0.93
N ARG A 122 8.54 7.13 -1.50
CA ARG A 122 8.13 5.84 -2.06
C ARG A 122 8.92 5.61 -3.34
N ILE A 123 9.67 4.53 -3.37
CA ILE A 123 10.49 4.16 -4.50
C ILE A 123 9.60 3.36 -5.46
N ASN A 124 9.26 3.94 -6.61
CA ASN A 124 8.54 3.23 -7.67
C ASN A 124 9.57 2.58 -8.60
N ILE A 125 10.06 1.42 -8.18
CA ILE A 125 11.06 0.63 -8.91
C ILE A 125 10.39 -0.66 -9.38
N ASP A 126 10.61 -1.01 -10.66
CA ASP A 126 10.21 -2.31 -11.17
C ASP A 126 11.01 -3.40 -10.45
N PRO A 127 10.35 -4.47 -9.97
CA PRO A 127 11.01 -5.52 -9.19
C PRO A 127 12.15 -6.21 -9.96
N GLU A 128 12.10 -6.20 -11.30
CA GLU A 128 13.15 -6.76 -12.14
C GLU A 128 14.45 -5.97 -12.13
N SER A 129 14.39 -4.65 -11.99
CA SER A 129 15.59 -3.80 -11.96
C SER A 129 16.40 -3.94 -10.66
N LEU A 130 15.81 -4.55 -9.63
CA LEU A 130 16.51 -4.91 -8.40
C LEU A 130 17.49 -6.07 -8.63
N LYS A 131 17.33 -6.83 -9.71
CA LYS A 131 18.22 -7.95 -10.03
C LYS A 131 19.51 -7.41 -10.69
N PRO A 132 20.69 -7.90 -10.28
CA PRO A 132 21.93 -7.55 -10.96
C PRO A 132 21.93 -8.09 -12.39
N LYS A 133 22.64 -7.39 -13.28
CA LYS A 133 22.84 -7.84 -14.67
C LYS A 133 23.83 -9.01 -14.68
N LEU A 134 23.31 -10.22 -14.60
CA LEU A 134 24.10 -11.46 -14.69
C LEU A 134 24.21 -11.91 -16.17
N PRO A 135 25.34 -12.52 -16.59
CA PRO A 135 25.42 -13.17 -17.88
C PRO A 135 24.40 -14.31 -17.99
N SER A 136 23.96 -14.62 -19.20
CA SER A 136 22.99 -15.68 -19.40
C SER A 136 23.66 -17.04 -19.13
N ARG A 137 22.92 -17.99 -18.57
CA ARG A 137 23.45 -19.36 -18.31
C ARG A 137 23.96 -20.03 -19.59
N LYS A 138 23.43 -19.68 -20.77
CA LYS A 138 23.82 -20.26 -22.06
C LYS A 138 25.28 -19.96 -22.42
N ASP A 139 25.76 -18.79 -22.01
CA ASP A 139 27.12 -18.32 -22.30
C ASP A 139 28.16 -18.99 -21.39
N LEU A 140 27.72 -19.59 -20.27
CA LEU A 140 28.56 -20.27 -19.29
C LEU A 140 28.68 -21.78 -19.52
N LYS A 141 28.30 -22.29 -20.70
CA LYS A 141 28.50 -23.70 -21.04
C LYS A 141 29.99 -24.00 -21.23
N PRO A 142 30.47 -25.21 -20.84
CA PRO A 142 29.69 -26.38 -20.39
C PRO A 142 29.45 -26.45 -18.87
N TYR A 143 28.26 -26.93 -18.48
CA TYR A 143 27.92 -27.28 -17.09
C TYR A 143 27.00 -28.53 -17.09
N PRO A 144 26.99 -29.34 -16.02
CA PRO A 144 26.15 -30.53 -15.94
C PRO A 144 24.67 -30.12 -15.94
N SER A 145 23.86 -30.68 -16.86
CA SER A 145 22.44 -30.33 -17.03
C SER A 145 21.46 -31.41 -16.59
N ARG A 146 21.88 -32.68 -16.60
CA ARG A 146 21.07 -33.82 -16.21
C ARG A 146 21.94 -34.88 -15.55
N CYS A 147 21.33 -35.71 -14.71
CA CYS A 147 21.96 -36.94 -14.26
C CYS A 147 22.22 -37.85 -15.46
N TYR A 148 23.45 -38.35 -15.61
CA TYR A 148 23.81 -39.28 -16.68
C TYR A 148 23.64 -40.75 -16.25
N LEU A 149 23.92 -41.04 -14.98
CA LEU A 149 24.07 -42.40 -14.46
C LEU A 149 23.59 -42.46 -13.01
N GLU A 150 22.89 -43.53 -12.66
CA GLU A 150 22.42 -43.82 -11.31
C GLU A 150 23.05 -45.11 -10.78
N ASN A 151 23.95 -45.01 -9.80
CA ASN A 151 24.63 -46.16 -9.21
C ASN A 151 23.77 -46.77 -8.10
N LYS A 152 23.06 -47.87 -8.41
CA LYS A 152 22.15 -48.55 -7.48
C LYS A 152 22.83 -49.80 -6.91
N GLY A 153 23.04 -49.83 -5.60
CA GLY A 153 23.60 -51.02 -4.92
C GLY A 153 23.70 -50.91 -3.41
N HIS A 154 23.86 -49.71 -2.86
CA HIS A 154 23.79 -49.51 -1.41
C HIS A 154 22.36 -49.73 -0.87
N LYS A 155 22.25 -50.29 0.33
CA LYS A 155 20.99 -50.55 1.05
C LYS A 155 20.57 -49.38 1.95
N GLY A 156 21.45 -48.41 2.13
CA GLY A 156 21.33 -47.24 3.00
C GLY A 156 21.92 -46.00 2.35
N THR A 157 22.04 -44.92 3.13
CA THR A 157 22.37 -43.60 2.60
C THR A 157 23.86 -43.47 2.34
N VAL A 158 24.21 -42.99 1.13
CA VAL A 158 25.60 -42.68 0.78
C VAL A 158 25.98 -41.36 1.46
N MET A 159 26.97 -41.40 2.34
CA MET A 159 27.44 -40.23 3.09
C MET A 159 28.66 -39.57 2.45
N LEU A 160 29.49 -40.36 1.76
CA LEU A 160 30.78 -39.94 1.25
C LEU A 160 30.95 -40.41 -0.19
N ILE A 161 31.55 -39.56 -1.01
CA ILE A 161 31.99 -39.88 -2.37
C ILE A 161 33.42 -39.35 -2.57
N SER A 162 34.24 -40.12 -3.27
CA SER A 162 35.59 -39.71 -3.67
C SER A 162 35.84 -40.16 -5.10
N THR A 163 36.54 -39.32 -5.86
CA THR A 163 36.93 -39.63 -7.24
C THR A 163 38.43 -39.87 -7.30
N GLU A 164 38.85 -40.81 -8.14
CA GLU A 164 40.26 -40.97 -8.45
C GLU A 164 40.76 -39.80 -9.31
N ILE A 165 42.06 -39.49 -9.23
CA ILE A 165 42.68 -38.44 -10.04
C ILE A 165 42.55 -38.69 -11.55
N SER A 166 42.50 -39.96 -11.97
CA SER A 166 42.30 -40.36 -13.37
C SER A 166 40.86 -40.22 -13.84
N GLY A 167 39.90 -40.07 -12.91
CA GLY A 167 38.47 -39.96 -13.20
C GLY A 167 37.80 -41.24 -13.69
N GLN A 168 38.48 -42.40 -13.65
CA GLN A 168 37.91 -43.68 -14.08
C GLN A 168 37.02 -44.30 -13.01
N TRP A 169 37.40 -44.14 -11.74
CA TRP A 169 36.76 -44.80 -10.61
C TRP A 169 36.17 -43.80 -9.61
N LEU A 170 34.99 -44.12 -9.10
CA LEU A 170 34.29 -43.40 -8.05
C LEU A 170 34.10 -44.34 -6.86
N ALA A 171 34.58 -43.94 -5.68
CA ALA A 171 34.32 -44.66 -4.43
C ALA A 171 33.15 -44.00 -3.69
N SER A 172 32.20 -44.80 -3.20
CA SER A 172 31.09 -44.35 -2.34
C SER A 172 31.07 -45.12 -1.02
N GLY A 173 30.86 -44.40 0.08
CA GLY A 173 30.68 -44.97 1.42
C GLY A 173 29.25 -44.79 1.92
N SER A 174 28.62 -45.90 2.36
CA SER A 174 27.23 -45.93 2.86
C SER A 174 27.16 -46.19 4.36
N THR A 175 26.05 -45.77 4.99
CA THR A 175 25.68 -46.14 6.36
C THR A 175 25.53 -47.64 6.58
N ASP A 176 25.43 -48.43 5.51
CA ASP A 176 25.38 -49.91 5.58
C ASP A 176 26.71 -50.54 6.02
N GLY A 177 27.76 -49.73 6.21
CA GLY A 177 29.11 -50.19 6.50
C GLY A 177 29.86 -50.71 5.27
N THR A 178 29.33 -50.47 4.06
CA THR A 178 29.96 -50.90 2.80
C THR A 178 30.55 -49.73 2.03
N VAL A 179 31.65 -50.03 1.33
CA VAL A 179 32.24 -49.15 0.32
C VAL A 179 32.09 -49.82 -1.04
N HIS A 180 31.58 -49.08 -2.03
CA HIS A 180 31.47 -49.53 -3.40
C HIS A 180 32.35 -48.69 -4.31
N ILE A 181 32.97 -49.35 -5.29
CA ILE A 181 33.77 -48.70 -6.33
C ILE A 181 32.99 -48.86 -7.63
N TRP A 182 32.73 -47.74 -8.28
CA TRP A 182 31.92 -47.65 -9.50
C TRP A 182 32.79 -47.16 -10.65
N GLU A 183 32.51 -47.64 -11.85
CA GLU A 183 33.15 -47.12 -13.05
C GLU A 183 32.35 -45.91 -13.55
N VAL A 184 33.00 -44.75 -13.70
CA VAL A 184 32.33 -43.46 -13.96
C VAL A 184 31.54 -43.44 -15.27
N LYS A 185 31.93 -44.25 -16.26
CA LYS A 185 31.31 -44.29 -17.59
C LYS A 185 30.07 -45.19 -17.68
N THR A 186 30.03 -46.23 -16.87
CA THR A 186 29.15 -47.41 -17.06
C THR A 186 28.25 -47.67 -15.86
N GLY A 187 28.65 -47.25 -14.64
CA GLY A 187 27.96 -47.57 -13.39
C GLY A 187 28.57 -48.76 -12.73
#